data_AF-A0A5E4EIN9-F1
#
_entry.id   AF-A0A5E4EIN9-F1
#
_cell.length_a   1.000
_cell.length_b   1.000
_cell.length_c   1.000
_cell.angle_alpha   90.00
_cell.angle_beta   90.00
_cell.angle_gamma   90.00
#
_symmetry.space_group_name_H-M   'P 1'
#
loop_
_entity.id
_entity.type
_entity.pdbx_description
1 polymer ?
#
loop_
_entity_poly.entity_id
_entity_poly.type
_entity_poly.pdbx_seq_one_letter_code
_entity_poly.pdbx_strand_id
1 'polypeptide(L)'
;MAPNNTLHTPFGTVGLWMTPLTEGCDPKSRVIGNSRGVYVSAGKHELMLVAYLDFGFTSGKNPVRDVDREFTVVSGRGKFRMARGFCKLKCIFFNETNGSIVEYTVVVK
;
A
#
# COMPACT_ATOMS: atom_id res chain seq x y z
N MET A 1 -10.94 8.01 36.04
CA MET A 1 -11.40 7.80 34.64
C MET A 1 -10.18 7.43 33.82
N ALA A 2 -10.21 6.33 33.07
CA ALA A 2 -9.14 6.02 32.12
C ALA A 2 -9.22 6.98 30.92
N PRO A 3 -8.09 7.41 30.33
CA PRO A 3 -8.12 8.24 29.12
C PRO A 3 -8.70 7.44 27.95
N ASN A 4 -9.47 8.12 27.10
CA ASN A 4 -10.08 7.52 25.91
C ASN A 4 -9.01 6.85 25.04
N ASN A 5 -9.16 5.54 24.83
CA ASN A 5 -8.32 4.76 23.92
C ASN A 5 -8.75 5.00 22.47
N THR A 6 -8.40 6.17 21.91
CA THR A 6 -8.42 6.40 20.46
C THR A 6 -7.35 5.50 19.83
N LEU A 7 -7.72 4.76 18.77
CA LEU A 7 -6.94 3.64 18.23
C LEU A 7 -5.78 4.08 17.31
N HIS A 8 -4.97 5.01 17.79
CA HIS A 8 -3.78 5.45 17.07
C HIS A 8 -2.63 4.47 17.23
N THR A 9 -2.03 4.05 16.11
CA THR A 9 -0.81 3.24 16.09
C THR A 9 0.37 4.05 16.66
N PRO A 10 0.92 3.72 17.86
CA PRO A 10 1.87 4.58 18.55
C PRO A 10 3.14 4.86 17.73
N PHE A 11 3.73 6.05 17.85
CA PHE A 11 5.00 6.40 17.21
C PHE A 11 6.09 5.34 17.49
N GLY A 12 6.83 4.96 16.45
CA GLY A 12 7.86 3.91 16.50
C GLY A 12 7.33 2.48 16.35
N THR A 13 6.00 2.27 16.34
CA THR A 13 5.43 0.94 16.09
C THR A 13 5.77 0.44 14.69
N VAL A 14 6.30 -0.78 14.61
CA VAL A 14 6.56 -1.48 13.35
C VAL A 14 5.50 -2.54 13.12
N GLY A 15 4.83 -2.50 11.97
CA GLY A 15 3.83 -3.48 11.56
C GLY A 15 4.26 -4.28 10.33
N LEU A 16 3.83 -5.54 10.26
CA LEU A 16 3.95 -6.37 9.06
C LEU A 16 2.72 -6.16 8.18
N TRP A 17 2.92 -6.10 6.86
CA TRP A 17 1.85 -6.00 5.86
C TRP A 17 1.85 -7.23 4.97
N MET A 18 0.71 -7.90 4.85
CA MET A 18 0.50 -9.02 3.92
C MET A 18 -0.97 -9.02 3.44
N THR A 19 -1.24 -8.58 2.22
CA THR A 19 -2.61 -8.54 1.67
C THR A 19 -2.66 -9.02 0.21
N PRO A 20 -3.77 -9.65 -0.22
CA PRO A 20 -3.99 -9.93 -1.64
C PRO A 20 -4.12 -8.63 -2.44
N LEU A 21 -3.67 -8.66 -3.69
CA LEU A 21 -3.90 -7.60 -4.68
C LEU A 21 -5.07 -8.02 -5.56
N THR A 22 -6.06 -7.16 -5.74
CA THR A 22 -7.28 -7.42 -6.50
C THR A 22 -7.41 -6.50 -7.73
N GLU A 23 -8.18 -6.91 -8.75
CA GLU A 23 -8.42 -6.10 -9.96
C GLU A 23 -9.21 -4.80 -9.68
N GLY A 24 -9.91 -4.71 -8.54
CA GLY A 24 -10.61 -3.50 -8.12
C GLY A 24 -10.83 -3.42 -6.60
N CYS A 25 -11.58 -2.42 -6.17
CA CYS A 25 -11.82 -2.10 -4.76
C CYS A 25 -12.80 -3.06 -4.04
N ASP A 26 -13.54 -3.90 -4.78
CA ASP A 26 -14.38 -4.95 -4.16
C ASP A 26 -13.48 -6.10 -3.66
N PRO A 27 -13.52 -6.47 -2.36
CA PRO A 27 -12.78 -7.60 -1.83
C PRO A 27 -13.09 -8.96 -2.49
N LYS A 28 -14.23 -9.08 -3.19
CA LYS A 28 -14.61 -10.26 -3.98
C LYS A 28 -14.08 -10.23 -5.42
N SER A 29 -13.50 -9.12 -5.86
CA SER A 29 -12.91 -9.03 -7.20
C SER A 29 -11.67 -9.91 -7.32
N ARG A 30 -11.29 -10.24 -8.56
CA ARG A 30 -10.27 -11.24 -8.86
C ARG A 30 -8.92 -10.88 -8.26
N VAL A 31 -8.30 -11.83 -7.56
CA VAL A 31 -6.94 -11.71 -7.05
C VAL A 31 -5.92 -11.83 -8.19
N ILE A 32 -5.05 -10.83 -8.31
CA ILE A 32 -3.99 -10.70 -9.33
C ILE A 32 -2.57 -10.80 -8.76
N GLY A 33 -2.43 -10.88 -7.44
CA GLY A 33 -1.13 -10.98 -6.79
C GLY A 33 -1.23 -10.85 -5.27
N ASN A 34 -0.09 -10.59 -4.62
CA ASN A 34 -0.01 -10.28 -3.20
C ASN A 34 0.96 -9.12 -2.97
N SER A 35 0.64 -8.25 -2.01
CA SER A 35 1.58 -7.30 -1.44
C SER A 35 2.15 -7.86 -0.14
N ARG A 36 3.44 -7.61 0.12
CA ARG A 36 4.11 -7.94 1.38
C ARG A 36 5.06 -6.81 1.78
N GLY A 37 5.24 -6.57 3.06
CA GLY A 37 6.20 -5.56 3.50
C GLY A 37 6.14 -5.22 4.98
N VAL A 38 6.73 -4.07 5.30
CA VAL A 38 6.74 -3.48 6.63
C VAL A 38 6.27 -2.04 6.58
N TYR A 39 5.64 -1.57 7.64
CA TYR A 39 5.37 -0.15 7.85
C TYR A 39 5.80 0.28 9.26
N VAL A 40 6.13 1.57 9.40
CA VAL A 40 6.49 2.20 10.68
C VAL A 40 5.59 3.40 10.90
N SER A 41 5.00 3.50 12.10
CA SER A 41 4.35 4.74 12.55
C SER A 41 5.41 5.79 12.85
N ALA A 42 5.57 6.75 11.95
CA ALA A 42 6.63 7.77 11.95
C ALA A 42 6.15 9.15 12.43
N GLY A 43 4.85 9.32 12.67
CA GLY A 43 4.27 10.58 13.14
C GLY A 43 4.15 10.63 14.66
N LYS A 44 4.59 11.74 15.28
CA LYS A 44 4.50 11.96 16.74
C LYS A 44 3.21 12.64 17.21
N HIS A 45 2.57 13.39 16.31
CA HIS A 45 1.38 14.21 16.61
C HIS A 45 0.19 13.89 15.70
N GLU A 46 0.46 13.29 14.54
CA GLU A 46 -0.52 12.86 13.53
C GLU A 46 -0.14 11.44 13.07
N LEU A 47 -1.10 10.67 12.55
CA LEU A 47 -0.83 9.33 12.03
C LEU A 47 -0.10 9.43 10.68
N MET A 48 1.21 9.17 10.69
CA MET A 48 2.04 9.09 9.49
C MET A 48 2.68 7.71 9.40
N LEU A 49 2.51 7.02 8.27
CA LEU A 49 3.10 5.71 8.02
C LEU A 49 4.20 5.80 6.95
N VAL A 50 5.38 5.26 7.25
CA VAL A 50 6.44 5.01 6.26
C VAL A 50 6.44 3.52 5.95
N ALA A 51 6.22 3.14 4.69
CA ALA A 51 6.05 1.75 4.27
C ALA A 51 7.08 1.32 3.22
N TYR A 52 7.57 0.09 3.35
CA TYR A 52 8.38 -0.61 2.36
C TYR A 52 7.60 -1.84 1.90
N LEU A 53 7.15 -1.84 0.65
CA LEU A 53 6.25 -2.85 0.08
C LEU A 53 6.85 -3.51 -1.17
N ASP A 54 6.66 -4.82 -1.31
CA ASP A 54 6.94 -5.63 -2.49
C ASP A 54 5.63 -6.17 -3.07
N PHE A 55 5.49 -6.14 -4.40
CA PHE A 55 4.26 -6.47 -5.11
C PHE A 55 4.50 -7.68 -6.04
N GLY A 56 4.04 -8.85 -5.60
CA GLY A 56 4.13 -10.09 -6.36
C GLY A 56 2.89 -10.33 -7.22
N PHE A 57 2.93 -9.84 -8.47
CA PHE A 57 1.86 -10.08 -9.45
C PHE A 57 1.92 -11.50 -10.04
N THR A 58 0.77 -12.17 -10.11
CA THR A 58 0.57 -13.48 -10.74
C THR A 58 -0.28 -13.39 -12.02
N SER A 59 -1.10 -12.34 -12.16
CA SER A 59 -1.84 -12.03 -13.38
C SER A 59 -2.17 -10.53 -13.49
N GLY A 60 -2.87 -10.10 -14.55
CA GLY A 60 -3.26 -8.71 -14.78
C GLY A 60 -2.70 -8.11 -16.09
N LYS A 61 -3.30 -6.99 -16.53
CA LYS A 61 -2.82 -6.14 -17.64
C LYS A 61 -2.52 -4.75 -17.08
N ASN A 62 -1.57 -4.02 -17.68
CA ASN A 62 -1.15 -2.69 -17.23
C ASN A 62 -1.67 -1.57 -18.18
N PRO A 63 -2.84 -0.96 -17.92
CA PRO A 63 -3.33 0.20 -18.66
C PRO A 63 -2.63 1.50 -18.20
N VAL A 64 -2.18 2.32 -19.15
CA VAL A 64 -1.13 3.35 -18.94
C VAL A 64 -1.67 4.77 -18.63
N ARG A 65 -2.95 4.95 -18.27
CA ARG A 65 -3.58 6.29 -18.16
C ARG A 65 -4.49 6.44 -16.92
N ASP A 66 -4.00 7.13 -15.87
CA ASP A 66 -4.59 8.33 -15.21
C ASP A 66 -3.92 8.72 -13.84
N VAL A 67 -4.51 9.66 -13.08
CA VAL A 67 -3.91 10.73 -12.22
C VAL A 67 -4.36 10.68 -10.73
N ASP A 68 -3.63 11.08 -9.65
CA ASP A 68 -2.21 11.44 -9.38
C ASP A 68 -1.84 11.35 -7.86
N ARG A 69 -0.59 10.94 -7.54
CA ARG A 69 0.30 11.21 -6.36
C ARG A 69 1.49 10.20 -6.33
N GLU A 70 2.45 10.25 -5.39
CA GLU A 70 3.77 9.57 -5.56
C GLU A 70 4.32 8.76 -4.36
N PHE A 71 4.99 7.64 -4.68
CA PHE A 71 5.88 6.79 -3.86
C PHE A 71 7.00 6.26 -4.77
N THR A 72 8.23 6.07 -4.30
CA THR A 72 9.34 5.61 -5.15
C THR A 72 9.36 4.09 -5.36
N VAL A 73 9.42 3.65 -6.63
CA VAL A 73 9.71 2.24 -6.98
C VAL A 73 11.21 2.07 -7.10
N VAL A 74 11.81 1.43 -6.09
CA VAL A 74 13.29 1.36 -5.92
C VAL A 74 13.94 0.30 -6.81
N SER A 75 13.25 -0.81 -7.11
CA SER A 75 13.70 -1.86 -8.03
C SER A 75 12.54 -2.83 -8.35
N GLY A 76 12.77 -3.76 -9.28
CA GLY A 76 11.85 -4.85 -9.60
C GLY A 76 12.57 -6.15 -9.99
N ARG A 77 11.80 -7.23 -10.15
CA ARG A 77 12.30 -8.58 -10.49
C ARG A 77 11.60 -9.11 -11.75
N GLY A 78 12.22 -10.11 -12.41
CA GLY A 78 11.67 -10.70 -13.63
C GLY A 78 11.48 -9.66 -14.75
N LYS A 79 10.25 -9.51 -15.24
CA LYS A 79 9.88 -8.50 -16.27
C LYS A 79 10.08 -7.05 -15.84
N PHE A 80 10.21 -6.79 -14.54
CA PHE A 80 10.49 -5.47 -13.97
C PHE A 80 11.94 -5.32 -13.49
N ARG A 81 12.86 -6.20 -13.91
CA ARG A 81 14.28 -6.09 -13.54
C ARG A 81 14.85 -4.76 -14.07
N MET A 82 15.53 -4.02 -13.20
CA MET A 82 16.04 -2.65 -13.41
C MET A 82 14.97 -1.56 -13.63
N ALA A 83 13.68 -1.87 -13.57
CA ALA A 83 12.62 -0.87 -13.69
C ALA A 83 12.73 0.19 -12.58
N ARG A 84 12.59 1.47 -12.96
CA ARG A 84 12.53 2.59 -12.02
C ARG A 84 11.24 3.36 -12.25
N GLY A 85 10.61 3.83 -11.18
CA GLY A 85 9.30 4.45 -11.34
C GLY A 85 8.73 4.99 -10.05
N PHE A 86 7.41 5.19 -10.07
CA PHE A 86 6.65 5.56 -8.89
C PHE A 86 5.35 4.77 -8.79
N CYS A 87 4.82 4.65 -7.58
CA CYS A 87 3.49 4.15 -7.31
C CYS A 87 2.63 5.28 -6.75
N LYS A 88 1.37 5.39 -7.18
CA LYS A 88 0.40 6.35 -6.66
C LYS A 88 -0.53 5.61 -5.71
N LEU A 89 -0.64 6.06 -4.46
CA LEU A 89 -1.58 5.50 -3.50
C LEU A 89 -2.79 6.41 -3.36
N LYS A 90 -3.97 5.84 -3.47
CA LYS A 90 -5.24 6.51 -3.19
C LYS A 90 -6.02 5.67 -2.19
N CYS A 91 -6.14 6.18 -0.97
CA CYS A 91 -6.99 5.56 0.03
C CYS A 91 -8.46 5.74 -0.37
N ILE A 92 -9.16 4.63 -0.57
CA ILE A 92 -10.58 4.57 -0.92
C ILE A 92 -11.43 4.39 0.34
N PHE A 93 -10.88 3.66 1.33
CA PHE A 93 -11.50 3.45 2.64
C PHE A 93 -10.41 3.33 3.71
N PHE A 94 -10.64 3.95 4.87
CA PHE A 94 -9.79 3.80 6.06
C PHE A 94 -10.66 3.73 7.31
N ASN A 95 -10.40 2.74 8.16
CA ASN A 95 -11.01 2.58 9.46
C ASN A 95 -9.98 1.90 10.39
N GLU A 96 -9.65 2.54 11.51
CA GLU A 96 -8.60 2.05 12.44
C GLU A 96 -8.90 0.63 12.98
N THR A 97 -10.18 0.26 13.08
CA THR A 97 -10.64 -1.07 13.54
C THR A 97 -10.82 -2.07 12.39
N ASN A 98 -11.36 -1.62 11.25
CA ASN A 98 -11.81 -2.49 10.15
C ASN A 98 -10.83 -2.55 8.96
N GLY A 99 -9.68 -1.88 9.05
CA GLY A 99 -8.64 -1.86 8.02
C GLY A 99 -8.83 -0.78 6.95
N SER A 100 -8.11 -0.93 5.83
CA SER A 100 -8.11 0.05 4.75
C SER A 100 -8.13 -0.59 3.36
N ILE A 101 -8.73 0.12 2.40
CA ILE A 101 -8.69 -0.20 0.98
C ILE A 101 -7.89 0.92 0.31
N VAL A 102 -6.81 0.53 -0.35
CA VAL A 102 -5.89 1.44 -1.03
C VAL A 102 -5.75 0.99 -2.48
N GLU A 103 -5.99 1.92 -3.41
CA GLU A 103 -5.77 1.76 -4.84
C GLU A 103 -4.29 2.10 -5.16
N TYR A 104 -3.64 1.25 -5.96
CA TYR A 104 -2.21 1.32 -6.28
C TYR A 104 -2.00 1.50 -7.79
N THR A 105 -1.59 2.70 -8.23
CA THR A 105 -1.27 2.97 -9.65
C THR A 105 0.24 2.95 -9.84
N VAL A 106 0.81 1.88 -10.41
CA VAL A 106 2.27 1.74 -10.59
C VAL A 106 2.69 2.17 -11.99
N VAL A 107 3.55 3.19 -12.08
CA VAL A 107 4.17 3.66 -13.32
C VAL A 107 5.67 3.36 -13.28
N VAL A 108 6.13 2.52 -14.20
CA VAL A 108 7.55 2.16 -14.37
C VAL A 108 8.08 2.62 -15.72
N LYS A 109 9.34 3.05 -15.73
CA LYS A 109 10.20 3.25 -16.90
C LYS A 109 11.20 2.10 -17.00
#